data_AF-A0A6S6U6D8-F1
#
_entry.id   AF-A0A6S6U6D8-F1
#
_cell.length_a   1.000
_cell.length_b   1.000
_cell.length_c   1.000
_cell.angle_alpha   90.00
_cell.angle_beta   90.00
_cell.angle_gamma   90.00
#
_symmetry.space_group_name_H-M   'P 1'
#
loop_
_entity.id
_entity.type
_entity.pdbx_description
1 polymer ?
#
loop_
_entity_poly.entity_id
_entity_poly.type
_entity_poly.pdbx_seq_one_letter_code
_entity_poly.pdbx_strand_id
1 'polypeptide(L)'
;MNKEEILLEQYKVFVKTADDITARRLATNKFYLTILLGLFTIAGFLKTKEMAGYFNGYSILILISVLGMVLSVIWYMNIESFRLLNSAKFKVIHEMEKELAYPCFDKEWEFRKGEDTSKAYPRFTQIEKYLPIVIGVLYSFLFLMAMFG
;
A
#
# COMPACT_ATOMS: atom_id res chain seq x y z
N MET A 1 14.43 29.14 23.43
CA MET A 1 13.93 29.19 22.05
C MET A 1 12.85 30.24 21.94
N ASN A 2 12.88 31.06 20.89
CA ASN A 2 11.77 31.96 20.59
C ASN A 2 10.60 31.20 19.91
N LYS A 3 9.45 31.84 19.71
CA LYS A 3 8.26 31.18 19.15
C LYS A 3 8.51 30.63 17.74
N GLU A 4 9.28 31.34 16.92
CA GLU A 4 9.60 30.95 15.54
C GLU A 4 10.47 29.69 15.50
N GLU A 5 11.46 29.59 16.39
CA GLU A 5 12.30 28.39 16.53
C GLU A 5 11.47 27.18 16.97
N ILE A 6 10.53 27.35 17.92
CA ILE A 6 9.64 26.26 18.36
C ILE A 6 8.79 25.76 17.19
N LEU A 7 8.18 26.68 16.43
CA LEU A 7 7.35 26.33 15.28
C LEU A 7 8.16 25.60 14.21
N LEU A 8 9.36 26.09 13.89
CA LEU A 8 10.25 25.48 12.91
C LEU A 8 10.68 24.06 13.34
N GLU A 9 10.98 23.84 14.61
CA GLU A 9 11.33 22.51 15.11
C GLU A 9 10.14 21.54 15.07
N GLN A 10 8.95 21.99 15.46
CA GLN A 10 7.72 21.20 15.32
C GLN A 10 7.47 20.83 13.85
N TYR A 11 7.64 21.80 12.95
CA TYR A 11 7.48 21.60 11.51
C TYR A 11 8.45 20.54 10.98
N LYS A 12 9.75 20.66 11.27
CA LYS A 12 10.77 19.69 10.86
C LYS A 12 10.44 18.28 11.35
N VAL A 13 10.08 18.13 12.62
CA VAL A 13 9.71 16.82 13.20
C VAL A 13 8.48 16.27 12.48
N PHE A 14 7.46 17.08 12.26
CA PHE A 14 6.22 16.63 11.66
C PHE A 14 6.40 16.23 10.18
N VAL A 15 7.15 17.01 9.41
CA VAL A 15 7.54 16.70 8.03
C VAL A 15 8.29 15.37 7.97
N LYS A 16 9.25 15.14 8.87
CA LYS A 16 9.97 13.86 8.97
C LYS A 16 9.01 12.69 9.22
N THR A 17 8.02 12.85 10.09
CA THR A 17 7.04 11.78 10.32
C THR A 17 6.14 11.50 9.10
N ALA A 18 5.92 12.49 8.23
CA ALA A 18 5.20 12.29 6.98
C ALA A 18 6.04 11.48 5.97
N ASP A 19 7.33 11.75 5.89
CA ASP A 19 8.27 10.95 5.08
C ASP A 19 8.38 9.50 5.59
N ASP A 20 8.49 9.31 6.91
CA ASP A 20 8.51 7.99 7.55
C ASP A 20 7.27 7.15 7.20
N ILE A 21 6.10 7.76 7.04
CA ILE A 21 4.88 7.06 6.60
C ILE A 21 5.01 6.55 5.17
N THR A 22 5.63 7.33 4.29
CA THR A 22 5.88 6.92 2.90
C THR A 22 6.83 5.72 2.88
N ALA A 23 7.90 5.75 3.67
CA ALA A 23 8.82 4.62 3.82
C ALA A 23 8.12 3.38 4.39
N ARG A 24 7.28 3.55 5.42
CA ARG A 24 6.46 2.45 5.99
C ARG A 24 5.50 1.86 4.97
N ARG A 25 4.82 2.68 4.15
CA ARG A 25 3.92 2.22 3.08
C ARG A 25 4.66 1.33 2.09
N LEU A 26 5.84 1.75 1.64
CA LEU A 26 6.67 0.96 0.72
C LEU A 26 7.11 -0.38 1.34
N ALA A 27 7.51 -0.38 2.62
CA ALA A 27 7.86 -1.60 3.34
C ALA A 27 6.67 -2.55 3.47
N THR A 28 5.49 -2.04 3.84
CA THR A 28 4.25 -2.82 3.93
C THR A 28 3.85 -3.41 2.58
N ASN A 29 3.94 -2.63 1.49
CA ASN A 29 3.65 -3.13 0.14
C ASN A 29 4.58 -4.31 -0.25
N LYS A 30 5.88 -4.16 0.01
CA LYS A 30 6.85 -5.25 -0.24
C LYS A 30 6.55 -6.48 0.60
N PHE A 31 6.18 -6.31 1.87
CA PHE A 31 5.80 -7.41 2.75
C PHE A 31 4.63 -8.22 2.19
N TYR A 32 3.53 -7.56 1.80
CA TYR A 32 2.37 -8.24 1.23
C TYR A 32 2.67 -8.93 -0.10
N LEU A 33 3.44 -8.29 -0.99
CA LEU A 33 3.87 -8.92 -2.24
C LEU A 33 4.67 -10.19 -1.97
N THR A 34 5.65 -10.15 -1.07
CA THR A 34 6.49 -11.30 -0.74
C THR A 34 5.67 -12.47 -0.18
N ILE A 35 4.78 -12.22 0.78
CA ILE A 35 3.98 -13.30 1.39
C ILE A 35 2.98 -13.89 0.40
N LEU A 36 2.31 -13.06 -0.41
CA LEU A 36 1.35 -13.52 -1.41
C LEU A 36 2.04 -14.29 -2.54
N LEU A 37 3.17 -13.81 -3.07
CA LEU A 37 3.94 -14.56 -4.07
C LEU A 37 4.47 -15.89 -3.50
N GLY A 38 4.90 -15.90 -2.23
CA GLY A 38 5.32 -17.12 -1.54
C GLY A 38 4.19 -18.15 -1.42
N LEU A 39 3.01 -17.72 -0.97
CA LEU A 39 1.81 -18.56 -0.88
C LEU A 39 1.38 -19.09 -2.25
N PHE A 40 1.41 -18.25 -3.28
CA PHE A 40 1.06 -18.66 -4.64
C PHE A 40 2.04 -19.70 -5.20
N THR A 41 3.34 -19.54 -4.91
CA THR A 41 4.38 -20.51 -5.27
C THR A 41 4.13 -21.86 -4.59
N ILE A 42 3.81 -21.87 -3.29
CA ILE A 42 3.48 -23.09 -2.54
C ILE A 42 2.25 -23.78 -3.15
N ALA A 43 1.19 -23.02 -3.49
CA ALA A 43 0.01 -23.58 -4.14
C ALA A 43 0.34 -24.25 -5.49
N GLY A 44 1.21 -23.64 -6.31
CA GLY A 44 1.68 -24.22 -7.56
C GLY A 44 2.42 -25.56 -7.37
N PHE A 45 3.30 -25.64 -6.37
CA PHE A 45 4.02 -26.88 -6.04
C PHE A 45 3.11 -28.00 -5.53
N LEU A 46 2.05 -27.66 -4.78
CA LEU A 46 1.08 -28.65 -4.30
C LEU A 46 0.26 -29.28 -5.42
N LYS A 47 0.05 -28.55 -6.53
CA LYS A 47 -0.68 -29.08 -7.70
C LYS A 47 0.18 -29.98 -8.59
N THR A 48 1.50 -29.76 -8.64
CA THR A 48 2.41 -30.51 -9.54
C THR A 48 2.87 -31.84 -8.98
N LYS A 49 2.95 -31.99 -7.65
CA LYS A 49 3.10 -33.30 -7.02
C LYS A 49 1.71 -33.89 -6.84
N GLU A 50 1.46 -35.10 -7.33
CA GLU A 50 0.25 -35.91 -7.03
C GLU A 50 0.16 -36.32 -5.54
N MET A 51 0.42 -35.38 -4.62
CA MET A 51 0.17 -35.50 -3.18
C MET A 51 -1.33 -35.47 -2.85
N ALA A 52 -2.19 -35.44 -3.87
CA ALA A 52 -3.65 -35.50 -3.77
C ALA A 52 -4.16 -36.88 -3.31
N GLY A 53 -3.30 -37.91 -3.24
CA GLY A 53 -3.71 -39.26 -2.89
C GLY A 53 -3.80 -39.58 -1.38
N TYR A 54 -3.20 -38.78 -0.49
CA TYR A 54 -3.12 -39.13 0.95
C TYR A 54 -3.63 -38.05 1.92
N PHE A 55 -3.65 -36.78 1.48
CA PHE A 55 -4.36 -35.68 2.14
C PHE A 55 -5.23 -35.01 1.09
N ASN A 56 -6.39 -34.49 1.49
CA ASN A 56 -7.34 -33.80 0.61
C ASN A 56 -6.69 -32.52 0.05
N GLY A 57 -5.83 -32.64 -0.98
CA GLY A 57 -4.97 -31.57 -1.50
C GLY A 57 -5.77 -30.33 -1.93
N TYR A 58 -7.02 -30.55 -2.34
CA TYR A 58 -8.02 -29.53 -2.58
C TYR A 58 -8.36 -28.70 -1.35
N SER A 59 -8.49 -29.30 -0.17
CA SER A 59 -8.73 -28.58 1.09
C SER A 59 -7.58 -27.63 1.45
N ILE A 60 -6.32 -28.03 1.19
CA ILE A 60 -5.16 -27.19 1.44
C ILE A 60 -5.11 -26.03 0.43
N LEU A 61 -5.42 -26.28 -0.84
CA LEU A 61 -5.51 -25.24 -1.87
C LEU A 61 -6.63 -24.23 -1.57
N ILE A 62 -7.78 -24.69 -1.10
CA ILE A 62 -8.87 -23.84 -0.63
C ILE A 62 -8.40 -22.95 0.52
N LEU A 63 -7.72 -23.52 1.52
CA LEU A 63 -7.20 -22.76 2.65
C LEU A 63 -6.20 -21.68 2.21
N ILE A 64 -5.24 -22.03 1.34
CA ILE A 64 -4.26 -21.07 0.79
C ILE A 64 -4.97 -19.97 0.00
N SER A 65 -5.99 -20.33 -0.77
CA SER A 65 -6.74 -19.36 -1.58
C SER A 65 -7.50 -18.37 -0.71
N VAL A 66 -8.22 -18.85 0.30
CA VAL A 66 -8.93 -18.01 1.27
C VAL A 66 -7.95 -17.10 2.02
N LEU A 67 -6.81 -17.63 2.47
CA LEU A 67 -5.78 -16.84 3.13
C LEU A 67 -5.24 -15.73 2.21
N GLY A 68 -4.96 -16.05 0.94
CA GLY A 68 -4.51 -15.07 -0.05
C GLY A 68 -5.54 -13.97 -0.33
N MET A 69 -6.83 -14.31 -0.39
CA MET A 69 -7.91 -13.33 -0.52
C MET A 69 -7.98 -12.41 0.70
N VAL A 70 -7.96 -12.97 1.92
CA VAL A 70 -8.00 -12.20 3.17
C VAL A 70 -6.81 -11.26 3.26
N LEU A 71 -5.60 -11.75 2.99
CA LEU A 71 -4.39 -10.91 2.98
C LEU A 71 -4.45 -9.81 1.93
N SER A 72 -5.04 -10.07 0.76
CA SER A 72 -5.22 -9.05 -0.28
C SER A 72 -6.18 -7.94 0.16
N VAL A 73 -7.27 -8.29 0.85
CA VAL A 73 -8.20 -7.30 1.43
C VAL A 73 -7.52 -6.47 2.52
N ILE A 74 -6.79 -7.12 3.44
CA ILE A 74 -6.05 -6.42 4.50
C ILE A 74 -4.99 -5.50 3.89
N TRP A 75 -4.31 -5.93 2.82
CA TRP A 75 -3.35 -5.09 2.12
C TRP A 75 -4.00 -3.84 1.52
N TYR A 76 -5.15 -3.99 0.87
CA TYR A 76 -5.93 -2.86 0.35
C TYR A 76 -6.30 -1.86 1.46
N MET A 77 -6.78 -2.36 2.60
CA MET A 77 -7.13 -1.53 3.76
C MET A 77 -5.91 -0.76 4.30
N ASN A 78 -4.73 -1.39 4.34
CA ASN A 78 -3.50 -0.73 4.78
C ASN A 78 -3.08 0.40 3.83
N ILE A 79 -3.12 0.18 2.52
CA ILE A 79 -2.83 1.23 1.52
C ILE A 79 -3.75 2.43 1.73
N GLU A 80 -5.03 2.17 1.96
CA GLU A 80 -6.02 3.22 2.19
C GLU A 80 -5.79 3.97 3.50
N SER A 81 -5.45 3.26 4.57
CA SER A 81 -5.08 3.85 5.86
C SER A 81 -3.88 4.80 5.74
N PHE A 82 -2.81 4.36 5.07
CA PHE A 82 -1.63 5.21 4.83
C PHE A 82 -1.97 6.43 3.97
N ARG A 83 -2.84 6.27 2.97
CA ARG A 83 -3.30 7.39 2.14
C ARG A 83 -4.04 8.44 2.97
N LEU A 84 -4.96 8.02 3.82
CA LEU A 84 -5.75 8.92 4.67
C LEU A 84 -4.85 9.61 5.70
N LEU A 85 -3.98 8.87 6.36
CA LEU A 85 -3.05 9.41 7.37
C LEU A 85 -2.09 10.42 6.75
N ASN A 86 -1.52 10.12 5.58
CA ASN A 86 -0.63 11.03 4.89
C ASN A 86 -1.38 12.30 4.46
N SER A 87 -2.59 12.17 3.92
CA SER A 87 -3.43 13.33 3.58
C SER A 87 -3.73 14.21 4.80
N ALA A 88 -4.03 13.62 5.95
CA ALA A 88 -4.26 14.36 7.19
C ALA A 88 -2.99 15.09 7.66
N LYS A 89 -1.82 14.45 7.57
CA LYS A 89 -0.55 15.11 7.91
C LYS A 89 -0.24 16.28 6.99
N PHE A 90 -0.38 16.12 5.68
CA PHE A 90 -0.13 17.22 4.75
C PHE A 90 -1.04 18.43 5.01
N LYS A 91 -2.30 18.23 5.42
CA LYS A 91 -3.17 19.34 5.85
C LYS A 91 -2.59 20.11 7.04
N VAL A 92 -2.06 19.39 8.04
CA VAL A 92 -1.43 20.04 9.20
C VAL A 92 -0.15 20.76 8.80
N ILE A 93 0.67 20.17 7.92
CA ILE A 93 1.89 20.81 7.38
C ILE A 93 1.54 22.13 6.71
N HIS A 94 0.53 22.15 5.82
CA HIS A 94 0.12 23.37 5.12
C HIS A 94 -0.46 24.42 6.09
N GLU A 95 -1.13 23.99 7.16
CA GLU A 95 -1.60 24.93 8.20
C GLU A 95 -0.42 25.58 8.95
N MET A 96 0.61 24.79 9.29
CA MET A 96 1.83 25.30 9.93
C MET A 96 2.60 26.24 9.00
N GLU A 97 2.61 25.99 7.70
CA GLU A 97 3.28 26.81 6.69
C GLU A 97 2.74 28.24 6.61
N LYS A 98 1.49 28.50 7.02
CA LYS A 98 0.93 29.86 7.08
C LYS A 98 1.62 30.75 8.12
N GLU A 99 2.22 30.16 9.14
CA GLU A 99 2.97 30.86 10.18
C GLU A 99 4.49 30.87 9.92
N LEU A 100 4.95 30.17 8.87
CA LEU A 100 6.36 30.13 8.47
C LEU A 100 6.69 31.18 7.41
N ALA A 101 7.96 31.56 7.34
CA ALA A 101 8.43 32.56 6.37
C ALA A 101 8.29 32.11 4.90
N TYR A 102 8.26 30.80 4.65
CA TYR A 102 8.13 30.25 3.31
C TYR A 102 7.35 28.94 3.32
N PRO A 103 6.26 28.82 2.54
CA PRO A 103 5.42 27.63 2.51
C PRO A 103 5.90 26.65 1.43
N CYS A 104 6.88 25.82 1.78
CA CYS A 104 7.56 24.92 0.86
C CYS A 104 6.62 23.96 0.11
N PHE A 105 5.75 23.26 0.83
CA PHE A 105 4.88 22.22 0.28
C PHE A 105 3.70 22.81 -0.48
N ASP A 106 3.11 23.91 -0.01
CA ASP A 106 2.09 24.64 -0.79
C ASP A 106 2.68 25.11 -2.13
N LYS A 107 3.90 25.67 -2.13
CA LYS A 107 4.59 26.10 -3.37
C LYS A 107 4.89 24.93 -4.29
N GLU A 108 5.37 23.81 -3.74
CA GLU A 108 5.58 22.57 -4.52
C GLU A 108 4.28 22.13 -5.21
N TRP A 109 3.14 22.20 -4.50
CA TRP A 109 1.84 21.83 -5.04
C TRP A 109 1.35 22.79 -6.14
N GLU A 110 1.61 24.09 -6.00
CA GLU A 110 1.35 25.08 -7.05
C GLU A 110 2.14 24.79 -8.33
N PHE A 111 3.44 24.52 -8.20
CA PHE A 111 4.30 24.18 -9.35
C PHE A 111 3.83 22.89 -10.03
N ARG A 112 3.45 21.87 -9.26
CA ARG A 112 2.91 20.61 -9.81
C ARG A 112 1.56 20.78 -10.53
N LYS A 113 0.76 21.79 -10.19
CA LYS A 113 -0.51 22.08 -10.88
C LYS A 113 -0.31 22.88 -12.17
N GLY A 114 0.74 23.71 -12.24
CA GLY A 114 1.07 24.53 -13.40
C GLY A 114 1.73 23.76 -14.54
N GLU A 115 2.35 22.60 -14.25
CA GLU A 115 2.81 21.67 -15.28
C GLU A 115 1.62 20.95 -15.92
N ASP A 116 1.50 21.11 -17.25
CA ASP A 116 0.52 20.51 -18.14
C ASP A 116 -0.01 19.15 -17.63
N THR A 117 -1.24 19.17 -17.12
CA THR A 117 -1.90 18.01 -16.48
C THR A 117 -2.00 16.77 -17.38
N SER A 118 -1.69 16.90 -18.69
CA SER A 118 -1.55 15.78 -19.62
C SER A 118 -0.31 14.90 -19.36
N LYS A 119 0.72 15.44 -18.68
CA LYS A 119 1.91 14.72 -18.19
C LYS A 119 1.85 14.45 -16.69
N ALA A 120 0.69 14.65 -16.06
CA ALA A 120 0.49 14.28 -14.67
C ALA A 120 0.72 12.78 -14.53
N TYR A 121 1.93 12.42 -14.11
CA TYR A 121 2.33 11.06 -13.80
C TYR A 121 1.17 10.38 -13.07
N PRO A 122 0.63 9.25 -13.58
CA PRO A 122 -0.50 8.60 -12.94
C PRO A 122 -0.12 8.43 -11.48
N ARG A 123 -0.96 8.98 -10.59
CA ARG A 123 -0.68 9.06 -9.15
C ARG A 123 -0.17 7.68 -8.75
N PHE A 124 1.09 7.58 -8.32
CA PHE A 124 1.74 6.33 -7.96
C PHE A 124 0.85 5.48 -7.01
N THR A 125 0.03 6.16 -6.21
CA THR A 125 -1.02 5.63 -5.33
C THR A 125 -2.14 4.84 -6.04
N GLN A 126 -2.52 5.18 -7.27
CA GLN A 126 -3.55 4.44 -8.02
C GLN A 126 -3.02 3.08 -8.46
N ILE A 127 -1.79 3.01 -8.98
CA ILE A 127 -1.14 1.75 -9.38
C ILE A 127 -1.02 0.82 -8.15
N GLU A 128 -0.58 1.35 -7.01
CA GLU A 128 -0.47 0.58 -5.76
C GLU A 128 -1.83 -0.02 -5.30
N LYS A 129 -2.96 0.66 -5.54
CA LYS A 129 -4.29 0.15 -5.18
C LYS A 129 -4.79 -0.99 -6.07
N TYR A 130 -4.36 -1.03 -7.33
CA TYR A 130 -4.75 -2.11 -8.23
C TYR A 130 -4.02 -3.42 -7.93
N LEU A 131 -2.82 -3.37 -7.34
CA LEU A 131 -2.04 -4.57 -7.03
C LEU A 131 -2.76 -5.57 -6.09
N PRO A 132 -3.29 -5.17 -4.91
CA PRO A 132 -4.07 -6.08 -4.07
C PRO A 132 -5.30 -6.65 -4.78
N ILE A 133 -5.94 -5.87 -5.65
CA ILE A 133 -7.13 -6.31 -6.40
C ILE A 133 -6.73 -7.40 -7.39
N VAL A 134 -5.66 -7.18 -8.17
CA VAL A 134 -5.15 -8.17 -9.13
C VAL A 134 -4.77 -9.46 -8.42
N ILE A 135 -4.04 -9.40 -7.31
CA ILE A 135 -3.67 -10.59 -6.54
C ILE A 135 -4.91 -11.27 -5.93
N GLY A 136 -5.86 -10.50 -5.41
CA GLY A 136 -7.13 -11.03 -4.90
C GLY A 136 -7.94 -11.79 -5.97
N VAL A 137 -7.96 -11.28 -7.20
CA VAL A 137 -8.60 -11.97 -8.34
C VAL A 137 -7.87 -13.27 -8.67
N LEU A 138 -6.53 -13.28 -8.65
CA LEU A 138 -5.75 -14.52 -8.87
C LEU A 138 -6.07 -15.60 -7.82
N TYR A 139 -6.17 -15.22 -6.54
CA TYR A 139 -6.57 -16.16 -5.50
C TYR A 139 -8.03 -16.59 -5.59
N SER A 140 -8.91 -15.72 -6.08
CA SER A 140 -10.31 -16.07 -6.35
C SER A 140 -10.40 -17.13 -7.46
N PHE A 141 -9.59 -16.99 -8.52
CA PHE A 141 -9.46 -18.01 -9.57
C PHE A 141 -8.90 -19.33 -9.01
N LEU A 142 -7.86 -19.27 -8.19
CA LEU A 142 -7.28 -20.45 -7.53
C LEU A 142 -8.32 -21.19 -6.68
N PHE A 143 -9.13 -20.45 -5.92
CA PHE A 143 -10.23 -20.99 -5.11
C PHE A 143 -11.27 -21.72 -5.98
N LEU A 144 -11.73 -21.09 -7.06
CA LEU A 144 -12.70 -21.70 -7.97
C LEU A 144 -12.14 -22.97 -8.62
N MET A 145 -10.88 -22.96 -9.08
CA MET A 145 -10.25 -24.17 -9.60
C MET A 145 -10.15 -25.29 -8.57
N ALA A 146 -9.88 -24.96 -7.30
CA ALA A 146 -9.79 -25.95 -6.23
C ALA A 146 -11.17 -26.52 -5.81
N MET A 147 -12.26 -25.77 -6.03
CA MET A 147 -13.62 -26.20 -5.73
C MET A 147 -14.25 -27.08 -6.82
N PHE A 148 -13.92 -26.83 -8.09
CA PHE A 148 -14.51 -27.52 -9.24
C PHE A 148 -13.55 -28.51 -9.94
N GLY A 149 -12.30 -28.56 -9.52
CA GLY A 149 -11.26 -29.41 -10.09
C GLY A 149 -11.01 -30.70 -9.34
#